data_AF-A0A8T3MT55-F1
#
_entry.id   AF-A0A8T3MT55-F1
#
_cell.length_a   1.000
_cell.length_b   1.000
_cell.length_c   1.000
_cell.angle_alpha   90.00
_cell.angle_beta   90.00
_cell.angle_gamma   90.00
#
_symmetry.space_group_name_H-M   'P 1'
#
loop_
_entity.id
_entity.type
_entity.pdbx_description
1 polymer ?
#
loop_
_entity_poly.entity_id
_entity_poly.type
_entity_poly.pdbx_seq_one_letter_code
_entity_poly.pdbx_strand_id
1 'polypeptide(L)'
;MSLFSIWPQFGFRENPYSNRNLPGDEVGNELFVGRTVEVNEVQRKIASEGTHPSVEGLAGVGKSSMVAVASYRMMKASVEARDGTLYLPLPRFFQATESAEALEQEVYYEIAQALIGNVQAFRESRLEVPDIGSLDRWLNSPQYQQFSGGLPQLSFGYGTSVNDAEGFADSGFVASVRA
;
A
#
# COMPACT_ATOMS: atom_id res chain seq x y z
N MET A 1 -5.75 20.76 -11.62
CA MET A 1 -5.35 21.39 -12.91
C MET A 1 -4.41 22.54 -12.62
N SER A 2 -3.24 22.58 -13.26
CA SER A 2 -2.28 23.69 -13.09
C SER A 2 -2.69 24.86 -13.98
N LEU A 3 -2.90 26.03 -13.38
CA LEU A 3 -3.24 27.29 -14.07
C LEU A 3 -2.22 27.72 -15.12
N PHE A 4 -0.99 27.19 -15.05
CA PHE A 4 0.13 27.57 -15.91
C PHE A 4 0.56 26.44 -16.87
N SER A 5 -0.24 25.37 -17.01
CA SER A 5 0.09 24.27 -17.91
C SER A 5 -0.26 24.61 -19.36
N ILE A 6 0.68 24.39 -20.28
CA ILE A 6 0.44 24.52 -21.73
C ILE A 6 -0.27 23.30 -22.32
N TRP A 7 -0.20 22.13 -21.66
CA TRP A 7 -0.68 20.86 -22.19
C TRP A 7 -2.19 20.80 -22.46
N PRO A 8 -3.07 21.40 -21.63
CA PRO A 8 -4.49 21.50 -21.93
C PRO A 8 -4.80 22.22 -23.24
N GLN A 9 -3.95 23.16 -23.68
CA GLN A 9 -4.14 23.88 -24.94
C GLN A 9 -3.92 22.97 -26.16
N PHE A 10 -3.13 21.91 -26.00
CA PHE A 10 -2.90 20.89 -27.01
C PHE A 10 -3.85 19.68 -26.90
N GLY A 11 -4.87 19.76 -26.02
CA GLY A 11 -5.85 18.69 -25.81
C GLY A 11 -5.38 17.59 -24.84
N PHE A 12 -4.22 17.72 -24.20
CA PHE A 12 -3.75 16.77 -23.21
C PHE A 12 -4.26 17.11 -21.81
N ARG A 13 -4.60 16.09 -21.01
CA ARG A 13 -5.00 16.27 -19.61
C ARG A 13 -3.83 16.68 -18.72
N GLU A 14 -2.63 16.14 -19.01
CA GLU A 14 -1.41 16.35 -18.24
C GLU A 14 -0.17 16.41 -19.16
N ASN A 15 1.01 16.63 -18.58
CA ASN A 15 2.29 16.62 -19.30
C ASN A 15 2.62 15.20 -19.82
N PRO A 16 2.62 14.95 -21.14
CA PRO A 16 2.92 13.63 -21.70
C PRO A 16 4.40 13.23 -21.53
N TYR A 17 5.27 14.19 -21.18
CA TYR A 17 6.71 13.97 -20.93
C TYR A 17 7.04 13.97 -19.43
N SER A 18 6.04 13.76 -18.58
CA SER A 18 6.28 13.58 -17.15
C SER A 18 7.20 12.37 -16.92
N ASN A 19 8.23 12.53 -16.09
CA ASN A 19 9.12 11.46 -15.66
C ASN A 19 8.59 10.71 -14.42
N ARG A 20 7.35 10.99 -14.01
CA ARG A 20 6.70 10.27 -12.92
C ARG A 20 6.48 8.82 -13.34
N ASN A 21 6.71 7.91 -12.40
CA ASN A 21 6.38 6.52 -12.60
C ASN A 21 4.87 6.38 -12.82
N LEU A 22 4.48 5.44 -13.69
CA LEU A 22 3.08 5.12 -13.87
C LEU A 22 2.58 4.39 -12.61
N PRO A 23 1.39 4.76 -12.11
CA PRO A 23 0.79 4.11 -10.96
C PRO A 23 0.38 2.66 -11.28
N GLY A 24 0.16 1.86 -10.24
CA GLY A 24 -0.37 0.51 -10.34
C GLY A 24 -1.90 0.53 -10.38
N ASP A 25 -2.48 1.25 -11.33
CA ASP A 25 -3.92 1.39 -11.53
C ASP A 25 -4.31 1.25 -13.00
N GLU A 26 -5.60 1.45 -13.32
CA GLU A 26 -6.10 1.36 -14.70
C GLU A 26 -5.43 2.38 -15.64
N VAL A 27 -5.17 3.60 -15.17
CA VAL A 27 -4.52 4.64 -15.97
C VAL A 27 -3.08 4.23 -16.28
N GLY A 28 -2.35 3.76 -15.28
CA GLY A 28 -0.99 3.25 -15.48
C GLY A 28 -0.95 2.04 -16.42
N ASN A 29 -1.94 1.15 -16.33
CA ASN A 29 -2.08 0.00 -17.22
C ASN A 29 -2.32 0.39 -18.68
N GLU A 30 -3.19 1.39 -18.93
CA GLU A 30 -3.46 1.91 -20.28
C GLU A 30 -2.27 2.65 -20.87
N LEU A 31 -1.53 3.40 -20.05
CA LEU A 31 -0.36 4.18 -20.48
C LEU A 31 0.90 3.31 -20.64
N PHE A 32 0.98 2.16 -19.98
CA PHE A 32 2.13 1.27 -20.07
C PHE A 32 2.04 0.38 -21.32
N VAL A 33 2.56 0.91 -22.41
CA VAL A 33 2.57 0.26 -23.72
C VAL A 33 3.93 -0.40 -23.98
N GLY A 34 3.89 -1.60 -24.56
CA GLY A 34 5.07 -2.41 -24.82
C GLY A 34 5.51 -3.22 -23.60
N ARG A 35 6.62 -3.96 -23.76
CA ARG A 35 7.28 -4.73 -22.68
C ARG A 35 6.39 -5.79 -22.01
N THR A 36 5.41 -6.32 -22.74
CA THR A 36 4.51 -7.37 -22.26
C THR A 36 5.28 -8.64 -21.85
N VAL A 37 6.38 -8.94 -22.53
CA VAL A 37 7.23 -10.10 -22.20
C VAL A 37 7.87 -9.93 -20.82
N GLU A 38 8.45 -8.77 -20.54
CA GLU A 38 9.09 -8.48 -19.25
C GLU A 38 8.07 -8.38 -18.12
N VAL A 39 6.89 -7.79 -18.36
CA VAL A 39 5.79 -7.79 -17.39
C VAL A 39 5.40 -9.23 -17.04
N ASN A 40 5.15 -10.07 -18.04
CA ASN A 40 4.80 -11.47 -17.81
C ASN A 40 5.91 -12.23 -17.09
N GLU A 41 7.17 -11.91 -17.35
CA GLU A 41 8.31 -12.52 -16.65
C GLU A 41 8.34 -12.13 -15.18
N VAL A 42 8.16 -10.84 -14.86
CA VAL A 42 8.08 -10.36 -13.47
C VAL A 42 6.89 -11.01 -12.75
N GLN A 43 5.71 -11.03 -13.37
CA GLN A 43 4.52 -11.66 -12.79
C GLN A 43 4.72 -13.14 -12.48
N ARG A 44 5.33 -13.90 -13.42
CA ARG A 44 5.68 -15.30 -13.19
C ARG A 44 6.64 -15.44 -12.02
N LYS A 45 7.68 -14.61 -11.92
CA LYS A 45 8.65 -14.67 -10.82
C LYS A 45 8.03 -14.31 -9.47
N ILE A 46 7.12 -13.33 -9.42
CA ILE A 46 6.38 -12.98 -8.20
C ILE A 46 5.48 -14.15 -7.77
N ALA A 47 4.73 -14.73 -8.71
CA ALA A 47 3.77 -15.81 -8.41
C ALA A 47 4.44 -17.17 -8.11
N SER A 48 5.67 -17.39 -8.54
CA SER A 48 6.38 -18.66 -8.35
C SER A 48 6.99 -18.80 -6.94
N GLU A 49 6.26 -18.39 -5.90
CA GLU A 49 6.57 -18.45 -4.46
C GLU A 49 8.05 -18.67 -4.06
N GLY A 50 8.66 -17.68 -3.39
CA GLY A 50 10.01 -17.81 -2.82
C GLY A 50 11.13 -17.12 -3.60
N THR A 51 10.79 -16.32 -4.62
CA THR A 51 11.76 -15.51 -5.36
C THR A 51 11.51 -14.01 -5.15
N HIS A 52 12.58 -13.23 -4.94
CA HIS A 52 12.54 -11.77 -4.96
C HIS A 52 13.08 -11.30 -6.32
N PRO A 53 12.22 -11.07 -7.33
CA PRO A 53 12.71 -10.73 -8.67
C PRO A 53 13.44 -9.38 -8.66
N SER A 54 14.67 -9.38 -9.19
CA SER A 54 15.36 -8.14 -9.52
C SER A 54 14.91 -7.62 -10.90
N VAL A 55 14.76 -6.30 -11.01
CA VAL A 55 14.46 -5.61 -12.26
C VAL A 55 15.59 -4.62 -12.55
N GLU A 56 16.42 -4.96 -13.54
CA GLU A 56 17.60 -4.18 -13.91
C GLU A 56 17.42 -3.46 -15.26
N GLY A 57 18.14 -2.36 -15.43
CA GLY A 57 18.11 -1.57 -16.65
C GLY A 57 18.47 -0.11 -16.43
N LEU A 58 18.65 0.63 -17.52
CA LEU A 58 19.04 2.04 -17.50
C LEU A 58 18.06 2.92 -16.72
N ALA A 59 18.51 4.08 -16.24
CA ALA A 59 17.63 5.06 -15.62
C ALA A 59 16.59 5.55 -16.64
N GLY A 60 15.35 5.74 -16.21
CA GLY A 60 14.26 6.26 -17.06
C GLY A 60 13.56 5.24 -17.97
N VAL A 61 13.95 3.97 -18.00
CA VAL A 61 13.30 2.94 -18.86
C VAL A 61 11.95 2.42 -18.31
N GLY A 62 11.40 3.05 -17.27
CA GLY A 62 10.11 2.67 -16.68
C GLY A 62 10.13 1.41 -15.80
N LYS A 63 11.23 1.12 -15.11
CA LYS A 63 11.35 -0.08 -14.23
C LYS A 63 10.29 -0.10 -13.13
N SER A 64 10.16 1.01 -12.39
CA SER A 64 9.17 1.13 -11.32
C SER A 64 7.74 1.07 -11.88
N SER A 65 7.48 1.75 -13.00
CA SER A 65 6.20 1.66 -13.72
C SER A 65 5.85 0.22 -14.09
N MET A 66 6.82 -0.56 -14.58
CA MET A 66 6.63 -1.96 -14.95
C MET A 66 6.21 -2.82 -13.76
N VAL A 67 6.85 -2.62 -12.59
CA VAL A 67 6.50 -3.36 -11.37
C VAL A 67 5.10 -2.97 -10.86
N ALA A 68 4.76 -1.68 -10.90
CA ALA A 68 3.44 -1.19 -10.51
C ALA A 68 2.33 -1.79 -11.39
N VAL A 69 2.51 -1.73 -12.72
CA VAL A 69 1.56 -2.26 -13.70
C VAL A 69 1.46 -3.79 -13.63
N ALA A 70 2.59 -4.48 -13.45
CA ALA A 70 2.59 -5.93 -13.25
C ALA A 70 1.73 -6.32 -12.04
N SER A 71 1.90 -5.61 -10.92
CA SER A 71 1.15 -5.85 -9.67
C SER A 71 -0.35 -5.56 -9.85
N TYR A 72 -0.71 -4.47 -10.52
CA TYR A 72 -2.10 -4.16 -10.85
C TYR A 72 -2.75 -5.24 -11.71
N ARG A 73 -2.06 -5.69 -12.76
CA ARG A 73 -2.56 -6.76 -13.63
C ARG A 73 -2.71 -8.08 -12.88
N MET A 74 -1.82 -8.39 -11.94
CA MET A 74 -1.96 -9.56 -11.07
C MET A 74 -3.20 -9.46 -10.17
N MET A 75 -3.45 -8.28 -9.58
CA MET A 75 -4.67 -8.03 -8.81
C MET A 75 -5.92 -8.30 -9.65
N LYS A 76 -6.02 -7.69 -10.83
CA LYS A 76 -7.16 -7.87 -11.74
C LYS A 76 -7.36 -9.34 -12.11
N ALA A 77 -6.29 -10.02 -12.51
CA ALA A 77 -6.34 -11.44 -12.83
C ALA A 77 -6.80 -12.30 -11.63
N SER A 78 -6.33 -11.99 -10.42
CA SER A 78 -6.74 -12.72 -9.22
C SER A 78 -8.21 -12.49 -8.84
N VAL A 79 -8.71 -11.26 -9.00
CA VAL A 79 -10.14 -10.94 -8.81
C VAL A 79 -11.01 -11.70 -9.81
N GLU A 80 -10.59 -11.78 -11.07
CA GLU A 80 -11.29 -12.50 -12.12
C GLU A 80 -11.27 -14.03 -11.91
N ALA A 81 -10.11 -14.58 -11.55
CA ALA A 81 -9.91 -16.02 -11.37
C ALA A 81 -10.65 -16.58 -10.15
N ARG A 82 -10.74 -15.80 -9.06
CA ARG A 82 -11.35 -16.24 -7.78
C ARG A 82 -10.75 -17.56 -7.26
N ASP A 83 -9.43 -17.70 -7.38
CA ASP A 83 -8.70 -18.92 -7.06
C ASP A 83 -8.28 -19.03 -5.57
N GLY A 84 -8.66 -18.06 -4.75
CA GLY A 84 -8.34 -18.02 -3.32
C GLY A 84 -7.11 -17.19 -2.99
N THR A 85 -6.40 -16.65 -3.99
CA THR A 85 -5.25 -15.75 -3.80
C THR A 85 -5.60 -14.36 -4.32
N LEU A 86 -5.14 -13.30 -3.64
CA LEU A 86 -5.33 -11.92 -4.08
C LEU A 86 -4.00 -11.19 -4.01
N TYR A 87 -3.54 -10.69 -5.16
CA TYR A 87 -2.37 -9.83 -5.23
C TYR A 87 -2.80 -8.39 -5.02
N LEU A 88 -2.17 -7.67 -4.09
CA LEU A 88 -2.48 -6.26 -3.83
C LEU A 88 -1.28 -5.38 -4.16
N PRO A 89 -1.42 -4.40 -5.07
CA PRO A 89 -0.39 -3.41 -5.31
C PRO A 89 -0.31 -2.47 -4.09
N LEU A 90 0.90 -2.27 -3.57
CA LEU A 90 1.14 -1.24 -2.57
C LEU A 90 1.19 0.15 -3.25
N PRO A 91 0.70 1.21 -2.59
CA PRO A 91 0.59 2.54 -3.20
C PRO A 91 1.96 3.23 -3.37
N ARG A 92 3.01 2.71 -2.72
CA ARG A 92 4.35 3.31 -2.70
C ARG A 92 5.46 2.28 -2.87
N PHE A 93 6.56 2.72 -3.49
CA PHE A 93 7.82 2.00 -3.51
C PHE A 93 8.67 2.35 -2.29
N PHE A 94 9.24 1.33 -1.65
CA PHE A 94 10.15 1.48 -0.53
C PHE A 94 11.59 1.65 -1.02
N GLN A 95 12.36 2.39 -0.24
CA GLN A 95 13.81 2.43 -0.37
C GLN A 95 14.37 1.92 0.95
N ALA A 96 15.41 1.10 0.90
CA ALA A 96 16.10 0.69 2.12
C ALA A 96 16.68 1.94 2.78
N THR A 97 16.07 2.38 3.88
CA THR A 97 16.56 3.49 4.72
C THR A 97 17.61 2.97 5.70
N GLU A 98 18.18 3.87 6.51
CA GLU A 98 19.30 3.54 7.40
C GLU A 98 18.94 2.62 8.58
N SER A 99 17.64 2.46 8.91
CA SER A 99 17.21 1.55 10.00
C SER A 99 16.17 0.55 9.51
N ALA A 100 16.37 -0.72 9.89
CA ALA A 100 15.47 -1.81 9.51
C ALA A 100 14.10 -1.66 10.16
N GLU A 101 14.07 -1.13 11.39
CA GLU A 101 12.87 -0.92 12.19
C GLU A 101 11.95 0.12 11.53
N ALA A 102 12.49 1.26 11.09
CA ALA A 102 11.69 2.27 10.42
C ALA A 102 11.14 1.78 9.06
N LEU A 103 11.93 0.99 8.33
CA LEU A 103 11.47 0.36 7.08
C LEU A 103 10.35 -0.65 7.36
N GLU A 104 10.49 -1.50 8.39
CA GLU A 104 9.48 -2.47 8.77
C GLU A 104 8.15 -1.78 9.10
N GLN A 105 8.21 -0.73 9.91
CA GLN A 105 7.03 0.06 10.32
C GLN A 105 6.35 0.73 9.12
N GLU A 106 7.13 1.32 8.21
CA GLU A 106 6.64 1.90 6.96
C GLU A 106 5.98 0.86 6.06
N VAL A 107 6.57 -0.33 5.93
CA VAL A 107 5.99 -1.43 5.14
C VAL A 107 4.65 -1.88 5.70
N TYR A 108 4.53 -2.09 7.01
CA TYR A 108 3.24 -2.48 7.60
C TYR A 108 2.18 -1.39 7.47
N TYR A 109 2.56 -0.12 7.61
CA TYR A 109 1.64 1.00 7.39
C TYR A 109 1.05 0.96 5.97
N GLU A 110 1.90 0.79 4.97
CA GLU A 110 1.46 0.73 3.57
C GLU A 110 0.67 -0.54 3.25
N ILE A 111 0.99 -1.68 3.88
CA ILE A 111 0.16 -2.89 3.79
C ILE A 111 -1.24 -2.59 4.31
N ALA A 112 -1.36 -1.99 5.48
CA ALA A 112 -2.66 -1.68 6.08
C ALA A 112 -3.45 -0.70 5.20
N GLN A 113 -2.81 0.34 4.65
CA GLN A 113 -3.42 1.25 3.67
C GLN A 113 -3.88 0.51 2.40
N ALA A 114 -3.09 -0.44 1.89
CA ALA A 114 -3.47 -1.24 0.73
C ALA A 114 -4.68 -2.14 1.01
N LEU A 115 -4.80 -2.72 2.21
CA LEU A 115 -5.97 -3.50 2.62
C LEU A 115 -7.24 -2.61 2.64
N ILE A 116 -7.13 -1.40 3.21
CA ILE A 116 -8.23 -0.42 3.27
C ILE A 116 -8.60 0.10 1.86
N GLY A 117 -7.62 0.33 0.99
CA GLY A 117 -7.83 0.83 -0.36
C GLY A 117 -8.46 -0.20 -1.30
N ASN A 118 -8.28 -1.49 -1.05
CA ASN A 118 -8.65 -2.58 -1.96
C ASN A 118 -9.78 -3.49 -1.45
N VAL A 119 -10.59 -3.02 -0.49
CA VAL A 119 -11.74 -3.77 0.08
C VAL A 119 -12.69 -4.32 -0.99
N GLN A 120 -12.91 -3.55 -2.05
CA GLN A 120 -13.75 -3.99 -3.17
C GLN A 120 -13.15 -5.23 -3.88
N ALA A 121 -11.83 -5.30 -4.04
CA ALA A 121 -11.17 -6.44 -4.65
C ALA A 121 -11.36 -7.73 -3.82
N PHE A 122 -11.36 -7.65 -2.49
CA PHE A 122 -11.71 -8.79 -1.62
C PHE A 122 -13.14 -9.28 -1.84
N ARG A 123 -14.10 -8.35 -1.92
CA ARG A 123 -15.52 -8.70 -2.17
C ARG A 123 -15.72 -9.33 -3.54
N GLU A 124 -15.07 -8.80 -4.57
CA GLU A 124 -15.18 -9.29 -5.95
C GLU A 124 -14.50 -10.65 -6.15
N SER A 125 -13.39 -10.89 -5.44
CA SER A 125 -12.68 -12.17 -5.39
C SER A 125 -13.34 -13.21 -4.48
N ARG A 126 -14.37 -12.83 -3.71
CA ARG A 126 -15.08 -13.67 -2.71
C ARG A 126 -14.19 -14.15 -1.56
N LEU A 127 -13.16 -13.38 -1.24
CA LEU A 127 -12.33 -13.59 -0.07
C LEU A 127 -12.96 -12.96 1.16
N GLU A 128 -12.53 -13.43 2.33
CA GLU A 128 -12.89 -12.79 3.59
C GLU A 128 -12.31 -11.36 3.60
N VAL A 129 -13.16 -10.40 3.95
CA VAL A 129 -12.78 -9.01 4.01
C VAL A 129 -12.14 -8.76 5.38
N PRO A 130 -10.90 -8.26 5.45
CA PRO A 130 -10.25 -7.91 6.71
C PRO A 130 -11.08 -6.89 7.51
N ASP A 131 -10.89 -6.83 8.85
CA ASP A 131 -11.54 -5.82 9.70
C ASP A 131 -10.93 -4.42 9.48
N ILE A 132 -11.36 -3.79 8.38
CA ILE A 132 -10.99 -2.43 7.97
C ILE A 132 -11.36 -1.40 9.04
N GLY A 133 -12.45 -1.62 9.78
CA GLY A 133 -12.91 -0.64 10.76
C GLY A 133 -11.97 -0.55 11.95
N SER A 134 -11.36 -1.66 12.35
CA SER A 134 -10.31 -1.67 13.38
C SER A 134 -8.97 -1.13 12.84
N LEU A 135 -8.60 -1.49 11.61
CA LEU A 135 -7.38 -0.99 10.96
C LEU A 135 -7.41 0.53 10.73
N ASP A 136 -8.52 1.06 10.22
CA ASP A 136 -8.69 2.49 9.93
C ASP A 136 -8.70 3.32 11.22
N ARG A 137 -9.43 2.88 12.26
CA ARG A 137 -9.39 3.52 13.58
C ARG A 137 -8.00 3.51 14.19
N TRP A 138 -7.24 2.43 14.02
CA TRP A 138 -5.90 2.31 14.57
C TRP A 138 -4.89 3.22 13.84
N LEU A 139 -4.96 3.28 12.50
CA LEU A 139 -4.08 4.12 11.66
C LEU A 139 -4.38 5.62 11.73
N ASN A 140 -5.67 5.98 11.81
CA ASN A 140 -6.13 7.36 11.66
C ASN A 140 -6.67 7.97 12.97
N SER A 141 -6.58 7.30 14.13
CA SER A 141 -6.93 7.91 15.42
C SER A 141 -5.74 8.68 16.02
N PRO A 142 -5.86 10.00 16.24
CA PRO A 142 -4.81 10.77 16.90
C PRO A 142 -4.75 10.53 18.42
N GLN A 143 -5.72 9.81 19.02
CA GLN A 143 -5.82 9.60 20.46
C GLN A 143 -6.51 8.26 20.77
N TYR A 144 -5.77 7.32 21.35
CA TYR A 144 -6.36 6.13 21.97
C TYR A 144 -7.13 6.52 23.23
N GLN A 145 -8.44 6.27 23.25
CA GLN A 145 -9.21 6.21 24.50
C GLN A 145 -8.87 4.89 25.20
N GLN A 146 -7.96 4.93 26.16
CA GLN A 146 -7.76 3.83 27.09
C GLN A 146 -8.91 3.81 28.11
N PHE A 147 -9.72 2.75 28.10
CA PHE A 147 -10.64 2.44 29.17
C PHE A 147 -9.88 1.67 30.26
N SER A 148 -9.27 2.39 31.22
CA SER A 148 -8.69 1.77 32.41
C SER A 148 -9.77 1.60 33.48
N GLY A 149 -10.22 0.37 33.70
CA GLY A 149 -11.10 0.01 34.81
C GLY A 149 -10.29 -0.19 36.09
N GLY A 150 -10.15 0.85 36.92
CA GLY A 150 -9.56 0.77 38.26
C GLY A 150 -10.61 1.08 39.33
N LEU A 151 -10.70 0.24 40.37
CA LEU A 151 -11.59 0.44 41.52
C LEU A 151 -11.23 1.71 42.32
N PRO A 152 -12.22 2.39 42.93
CA PRO A 152 -12.19 3.80 43.23
C PRO A 152 -11.73 4.07 44.67
N GLN A 153 -10.52 4.59 44.84
CA GLN A 153 -10.25 5.45 45.99
C GLN A 153 -9.77 6.82 45.51
N LEU A 154 -10.77 7.66 45.22
CA LEU A 154 -10.78 9.10 45.41
C LEU A 154 -9.54 9.87 44.91
N SER A 155 -9.59 10.31 43.65
CA SER A 155 -9.09 11.65 43.28
C SER A 155 -9.71 12.09 41.95
N PHE A 156 -10.47 13.19 41.95
CA PHE A 156 -10.99 13.84 40.75
C PHE A 156 -10.02 14.97 40.37
N GLY A 157 -9.15 14.68 39.40
CA GLY A 157 -8.26 15.65 38.79
C GLY A 157 -8.06 15.30 37.32
N TYR A 158 -8.46 16.19 36.41
CA TYR A 158 -8.15 16.07 34.98
C TYR A 158 -6.67 16.39 34.78
N GLY A 159 -5.83 15.37 34.90
CA GLY A 159 -4.41 15.41 34.55
C GLY A 159 -4.14 14.45 33.41
N THR A 160 -3.81 14.96 32.22
CA THR A 160 -3.27 14.16 31.12
C THR A 160 -1.82 13.82 31.45
N SER A 161 -1.58 12.67 32.06
CA SER A 161 -0.24 12.07 32.10
C SER A 161 -0.01 11.34 30.79
N VAL A 162 0.94 11.83 29.99
CA VAL A 162 1.51 11.11 28.85
C VAL A 162 2.23 9.89 29.43
N ASN A 163 1.58 8.73 29.36
CA ASN A 163 2.27 7.47 29.58
C ASN A 163 3.04 7.16 28.30
N ASP A 164 4.36 7.06 28.43
CA ASP A 164 5.27 6.52 27.42
C ASP A 164 4.82 5.09 27.05
N ALA A 165 3.96 4.99 26.05
CA ALA A 165 3.44 3.76 25.46
C ALA A 165 4.13 3.45 24.12
N GLU A 166 5.36 3.91 23.92
CA GLU A 166 6.19 3.56 22.75
C GLU A 166 6.38 2.04 22.63
N GLY A 167 6.42 1.30 23.74
CA GLY A 167 6.64 -0.16 23.72
C GLY A 167 5.43 -1.02 23.34
N PHE A 168 4.21 -0.48 23.30
CA PHE A 168 2.99 -1.23 22.99
C PHE A 168 2.32 -0.80 21.68
N ALA A 169 2.62 0.41 21.20
CA ALA A 169 2.11 0.89 19.92
C ALA A 169 2.72 0.12 18.74
N ASP A 170 4.03 -0.15 18.76
CA ASP A 170 4.72 -0.69 17.59
C ASP A 170 4.63 -2.22 17.46
N SER A 171 4.78 -2.96 18.56
CA SER A 171 4.71 -4.43 18.50
C SER A 171 3.28 -4.95 18.27
N GLY A 172 2.26 -4.22 18.75
CA GLY A 172 0.85 -4.58 18.55
C GLY A 172 0.40 -4.43 17.10
N PHE A 173 0.95 -3.44 16.40
CA PHE A 173 0.65 -3.18 14.99
C PHE A 173 1.09 -4.33 14.09
N VAL A 174 2.37 -4.70 14.18
CA VAL A 174 2.97 -5.78 13.41
C VAL A 174 2.23 -7.09 13.64
N ALA A 175 1.83 -7.36 14.89
CA ALA A 175 1.05 -8.55 15.22
C ALA A 175 -0.36 -8.52 14.59
N SER A 176 -1.03 -7.38 14.56
CA SER A 176 -2.37 -7.24 13.99
C SER A 176 -2.43 -7.37 12.46
N VAL A 177 -1.35 -6.98 11.76
CA VAL A 177 -1.26 -7.13 10.30
C VAL A 177 -0.82 -8.55 9.91
N ARG A 178 -0.10 -9.27 10.79
CA ARG A 178 0.34 -10.66 10.56
C ARG A 178 -0.72 -11.72 10.86
N ALA A 179 -1.75 -11.38 11.65
CA ALA A 179 -2.80 -12.30 12.11
C ALA A 179 -3.88 -12.52 11.05
#